data_AF-A0A815CT31-F1
#
_entry.id   AF-A0A815CT31-F1
#
_cell.length_a   1.000
_cell.length_b   1.000
_cell.length_c   1.000
_cell.angle_alpha   90.00
_cell.angle_beta   90.00
_cell.angle_gamma   90.00
#
_symmetry.space_group_name_H-M   'P 1'
#
loop_
_entity.id
_entity.type
_entity.pdbx_description
1 polymer ?
#
loop_
_entity_poly.entity_id
_entity_poly.type
_entity_poly.pdbx_seq_one_letter_code
_entity_poly.pdbx_strand_id
1 'polypeptide(L)'
;MTCPTCSQQWCYFCGKKAEDCDMTLNSTSTGTIFAHNVNWHKNPSRCPMYFTQIADHDERWPDSDEECLFVFHRRRSLFLLRKAYEQLGEERFSELNAHFHIIDTSGFTMDEIKDEDLTQIVYKEIDTNDSDNDSDNDSDNDE
;
A
#
# COMPACT_ATOMS: atom_id res chain seq x y z
N MET A 1 1.94 11.77 6.11
CA MET A 1 1.57 13.10 5.60
C MET A 1 0.77 13.84 6.66
N THR A 2 0.83 15.17 6.68
CA THR A 2 0.13 16.03 7.66
C THR A 2 -0.64 17.13 6.91
N CYS A 3 -1.90 17.37 7.27
CA CYS A 3 -2.69 18.46 6.68
C CYS A 3 -2.21 19.80 7.24
N PRO A 4 -1.88 20.80 6.40
CA PRO A 4 -1.44 22.10 6.90
C PRO A 4 -2.54 22.88 7.63
N THR A 5 -3.82 22.55 7.39
CA THR A 5 -4.97 23.27 7.96
C THR A 5 -5.44 22.68 9.28
N CYS A 6 -5.58 21.35 9.37
CA CYS A 6 -6.14 20.68 10.55
C CYS A 6 -5.13 19.81 11.31
N SER A 7 -3.87 19.76 10.86
CA SER A 7 -2.78 18.96 11.45
C SER A 7 -3.04 17.45 11.49
N GLN A 8 -4.11 16.96 10.87
CA GLN A 8 -4.41 15.52 10.76
C GLN A 8 -3.25 14.80 10.09
N GLN A 9 -2.81 13.69 10.67
CA GLN A 9 -1.84 12.79 10.04
C GLN A 9 -2.54 11.63 9.33
N TRP A 10 -2.04 11.26 8.15
CA TRP A 10 -2.46 10.08 7.40
C TRP A 10 -1.30 9.40 6.69
N CYS A 11 -1.48 8.10 6.42
CA CYS A 11 -0.61 7.35 5.52
C CYS A 11 -0.96 7.72 4.07
N TYR A 12 0.03 8.16 3.28
CA TYR A 12 -0.20 8.51 1.87
C TYR A 12 -0.52 7.29 1.00
N PHE A 13 -0.06 6.11 1.41
CA PHE A 13 -0.24 4.87 0.66
C PHE A 13 -1.67 4.31 0.80
N CYS A 14 -2.10 4.00 2.02
CA CYS A 14 -3.43 3.45 2.24
C CYS A 14 -4.54 4.52 2.40
N GLY A 15 -4.16 5.77 2.71
CA GLY A 15 -5.09 6.88 2.95
C GLY A 15 -5.74 6.87 4.33
N LYS A 16 -5.40 5.91 5.20
CA LYS A 16 -5.91 5.83 6.57
C LYS A 16 -5.32 6.94 7.44
N LYS A 17 -6.12 7.47 8.37
CA LYS A 17 -5.62 8.35 9.43
C LYS A 17 -4.67 7.59 10.32
N ALA A 18 -3.80 8.31 11.03
CA ALA A 18 -2.93 7.71 12.04
C ALA A 18 -3.70 6.79 13.00
N GLU A 19 -4.80 7.26 13.60
CA GLU A 19 -5.63 6.46 14.52
C GLU A 19 -6.19 5.14 13.93
N ASP A 20 -6.31 5.03 12.60
CA ASP A 20 -6.85 3.86 11.91
C ASP A 20 -5.76 2.91 11.38
N CYS A 21 -4.48 3.28 11.54
CA CYS A 21 -3.34 2.49 11.07
C CYS A 21 -2.95 1.41 12.09
N ASP A 22 -2.52 0.24 11.60
CA ASP A 22 -1.82 -0.74 12.43
C ASP A 22 -0.47 -0.16 12.87
N MET A 23 -0.34 0.10 14.18
CA MET A 23 0.85 0.63 14.83
C MET A 23 1.16 -0.19 16.09
N THR A 24 1.64 -1.44 15.96
CA THR A 24 1.90 -2.32 17.13
C THR A 24 2.52 -1.58 18.31
N LEU A 25 1.91 -1.78 19.48
CA LEU A 25 2.11 -1.06 20.74
C LEU A 25 3.45 -1.31 21.47
N ASN A 26 4.35 -2.14 20.92
CA ASN A 26 5.49 -2.67 21.68
C ASN A 26 6.77 -1.84 21.64
N SER A 27 6.76 -0.68 20.99
CA SER A 27 7.90 0.24 21.00
C SER A 27 7.49 1.50 21.75
N THR A 28 8.32 1.89 22.71
CA THR A 28 8.28 3.10 23.56
C THR A 28 8.14 4.43 22.79
N SER A 29 8.11 4.37 21.46
CA SER A 29 7.74 5.42 20.52
C SER A 29 6.22 5.62 20.51
N THR A 30 5.75 6.55 21.32
CA THR A 30 4.38 7.06 21.29
C THR A 30 3.91 7.42 19.88
N GLY A 31 3.02 6.59 19.30
CA GLY A 31 1.89 7.00 18.45
C GLY A 31 2.16 7.80 17.18
N THR A 32 3.37 7.78 16.61
CA THR A 32 3.62 8.47 15.33
C THR A 32 3.21 7.60 14.14
N ILE A 33 2.73 8.23 13.07
CA ILE A 33 2.36 7.55 11.81
C ILE A 33 3.49 6.67 11.25
N PHE A 34 4.76 6.92 11.60
CA PHE A 34 5.90 6.12 11.17
C PHE A 34 5.90 4.68 11.74
N ALA A 35 5.25 4.44 12.88
CA ALA A 35 5.09 3.08 13.41
C ALA A 35 4.33 2.17 12.45
N HIS A 36 3.47 2.74 11.61
CA HIS A 36 2.76 2.02 10.54
C HIS A 36 3.68 1.47 9.45
N ASN A 37 4.88 2.01 9.30
CA ASN A 37 5.83 1.60 8.26
C ASN A 37 6.81 0.51 8.71
N VAL A 38 6.89 0.25 10.03
CA VAL A 38 7.82 -0.73 10.59
C VAL A 38 7.40 -2.14 10.21
N ASN A 39 8.34 -2.92 9.65
CA ASN A 39 8.13 -4.30 9.20
C ASN A 39 6.94 -4.46 8.25
N TRP A 40 6.70 -3.47 7.39
CA TRP A 40 5.55 -3.48 6.48
C TRP A 40 5.53 -4.70 5.53
N HIS A 41 6.71 -5.19 5.13
CA HIS A 41 6.84 -6.38 4.27
C HIS A 41 6.40 -7.67 4.98
N LYS A 42 6.32 -7.69 6.32
CA LYS A 42 5.87 -8.85 7.12
C LYS A 42 4.40 -8.75 7.52
N ASN A 43 3.74 -7.62 7.28
CA ASN A 43 2.37 -7.38 7.73
C ASN A 43 1.57 -6.64 6.64
N PRO A 44 0.59 -7.31 5.98
CA PRO A 44 -0.20 -6.70 4.91
C PRO A 44 -1.10 -5.53 5.36
N SER A 45 -1.26 -5.34 6.67
CA SER A 45 -1.99 -4.19 7.23
C SER A 45 -1.12 -2.93 7.36
N ARG A 46 0.15 -3.01 6.98
CA ARG A 46 1.14 -1.92 7.05
C ARG A 46 1.58 -1.48 5.67
N CYS A 47 2.11 -0.26 5.59
CA CYS A 47 2.49 0.34 4.31
C CYS A 47 3.98 0.66 4.28
N PRO A 48 4.62 0.61 3.10
CA PRO A 48 6.00 1.06 2.94
C PRO A 48 6.15 2.54 3.29
N MET A 49 7.36 2.94 3.67
CA MET A 49 7.71 4.34 3.89
C MET A 49 8.07 5.05 2.58
N TYR A 50 8.63 4.31 1.62
CA TYR A 50 8.96 4.77 0.27
C TYR A 50 8.48 3.75 -0.77
N PHE A 51 8.02 4.21 -1.94
CA PHE A 51 7.52 3.30 -2.97
C PHE A 51 8.59 2.37 -3.53
N THR A 52 9.85 2.83 -3.62
CA THR A 52 10.99 2.03 -4.06
C THR A 52 11.23 0.79 -3.19
N GLN A 53 10.84 0.81 -1.90
CA GLN A 53 10.90 -0.39 -1.05
C GLN A 53 9.98 -1.51 -1.54
N ILE A 54 8.95 -1.17 -2.34
CA ILE A 54 8.02 -2.18 -2.87
C ILE A 54 8.71 -3.03 -3.93
N ALA A 55 9.59 -2.45 -4.75
CA ALA A 55 10.31 -3.18 -5.79
C ALA A 55 11.18 -4.31 -5.22
N ASP A 56 11.69 -4.15 -3.99
CA ASP A 56 12.43 -5.20 -3.28
C ASP A 56 11.59 -6.47 -3.01
N HIS A 57 10.25 -6.33 -2.98
CA HIS A 57 9.31 -7.39 -2.61
C HIS A 57 8.32 -7.77 -3.72
N ASP A 58 8.06 -6.89 -4.68
CA ASP A 58 7.11 -7.06 -5.78
C ASP A 58 7.73 -6.53 -7.09
N GLU A 59 8.19 -7.46 -7.93
CA GLU A 59 8.89 -7.19 -9.20
C GLU A 59 8.03 -6.45 -10.24
N ARG A 60 6.72 -6.30 -9.99
CA ARG A 60 5.82 -5.51 -10.84
C ARG A 60 5.96 -4.00 -10.61
N TRP A 61 6.79 -3.59 -9.65
CA TRP A 61 7.07 -2.19 -9.35
C TRP A 61 8.43 -1.77 -9.94
N PRO A 62 8.53 -0.56 -10.50
CA PRO A 62 9.78 -0.05 -11.05
C PRO A 62 10.75 0.38 -9.95
N ASP A 63 12.05 0.43 -10.27
CA ASP A 63 13.10 0.82 -9.30
C ASP A 63 13.27 2.34 -9.16
N SER A 64 12.60 3.14 -9.99
CA SER A 64 12.63 4.61 -9.95
C SER A 64 11.49 5.15 -9.08
N ASP A 65 11.79 6.08 -8.17
CA ASP A 65 10.78 6.76 -7.32
C ASP A 65 9.67 7.42 -8.15
N GLU A 66 10.03 8.07 -9.27
CA GLU A 66 9.07 8.76 -10.13
C GLU A 66 8.14 7.77 -10.83
N GLU A 67 8.68 6.70 -11.41
CA GLU A 67 7.88 5.67 -12.07
C GLU A 67 7.00 4.92 -11.06
N CYS A 68 7.53 4.66 -9.87
CA CYS A 68 6.80 4.09 -8.74
C CYS A 68 5.57 4.93 -8.38
N LEU A 69 5.76 6.25 -8.32
CA LEU A 69 4.69 7.19 -8.04
C LEU A 69 3.60 7.15 -9.13
N PHE A 70 3.99 7.10 -10.41
CA PHE A 70 3.05 6.95 -11.52
C PHE A 70 2.25 5.63 -11.43
N VAL A 71 2.92 4.51 -11.18
CA VAL A 71 2.29 3.19 -11.02
C VAL A 71 1.31 3.20 -9.84
N PHE A 72 1.74 3.73 -8.70
CA PHE A 72 0.88 3.87 -7.52
C PHE A 72 -0.37 4.69 -7.83
N HIS A 73 -0.22 5.88 -8.41
CA HIS A 73 -1.35 6.76 -8.69
C HIS A 73 -2.31 6.17 -9.71
N ARG A 74 -1.80 5.48 -10.74
CA ARG A 74 -2.65 4.79 -11.72
C ARG A 74 -3.47 3.69 -11.05
N ARG A 75 -2.83 2.76 -10.33
CA ARG A 75 -3.52 1.66 -9.61
C ARG A 75 -4.49 2.18 -8.56
N ARG A 76 -4.11 3.21 -7.79
CA ARG A 76 -4.97 3.80 -6.75
C ARG A 76 -6.20 4.46 -7.36
N SER A 77 -6.06 5.18 -8.48
CA SER A 77 -7.17 5.81 -9.18
C SER A 77 -8.15 4.76 -9.71
N LEU A 78 -7.64 3.71 -10.38
CA LEU A 78 -8.46 2.59 -10.84
C LEU A 78 -9.20 1.90 -9.69
N PHE A 79 -8.53 1.67 -8.55
CA PHE A 79 -9.17 1.06 -7.38
C PHE A 79 -10.34 1.90 -6.85
N LEU A 80 -10.16 3.21 -6.76
CA LEU A 80 -11.22 4.12 -6.32
C LEU A 80 -12.36 4.22 -7.35
N LEU A 81 -12.04 4.21 -8.65
CA LEU A 81 -13.02 4.20 -9.72
C LEU A 81 -13.83 2.89 -9.73
N ARG A 82 -13.18 1.73 -9.59
CA ARG A 82 -13.85 0.42 -9.47
C ARG A 82 -14.77 0.40 -8.26
N LYS A 83 -14.32 0.88 -7.10
CA LYS A 83 -15.16 0.97 -5.91
C LYS A 83 -16.37 1.88 -6.11
N ALA A 84 -16.20 3.03 -6.78
CA ALA A 84 -17.31 3.92 -7.09
C ALA A 84 -18.29 3.28 -8.08
N TYR A 85 -17.78 2.59 -9.11
CA TYR A 85 -18.56 1.81 -10.06
C TYR A 85 -19.39 0.73 -9.37
N GLU A 86 -18.77 -0.08 -8.51
CA GLU A 86 -19.44 -1.13 -7.73
C GLU A 86 -20.52 -0.58 -6.78
N GLN A 87 -20.27 0.59 -6.18
CA GLN A 87 -21.23 1.25 -5.27
C GLN A 87 -22.44 1.84 -6.00
N LEU A 88 -22.24 2.40 -7.20
CA LEU A 88 -23.31 3.01 -8.00
C LEU A 88 -24.11 1.98 -8.80
N GLY A 89 -23.45 0.90 -9.22
CA GLY A 89 -23.96 -0.06 -10.20
C GLY A 89 -23.74 0.42 -11.65
N GLU A 90 -23.72 -0.54 -12.56
CA GLU A 90 -23.40 -0.33 -13.98
C GLU A 90 -24.32 0.67 -14.67
N GLU A 91 -25.63 0.55 -14.45
CA GLU A 91 -26.65 1.39 -15.09
C GLU A 91 -26.42 2.88 -14.75
N ARG A 92 -26.41 3.21 -13.46
CA ARG A 92 -26.23 4.58 -12.98
C ARG A 92 -24.87 5.15 -13.34
N PHE A 93 -23.83 4.33 -13.31
CA PHE A 93 -22.50 4.76 -13.73
C PHE A 93 -22.48 5.10 -15.23
N SER A 94 -23.13 4.27 -16.06
CA SER A 94 -23.24 4.49 -17.51
C SER A 94 -24.01 5.76 -17.85
N GLU A 95 -25.12 6.02 -17.15
CA GLU A 95 -25.88 7.28 -17.28
C GLU A 95 -25.02 8.50 -16.95
N LEU A 96 -24.30 8.46 -15.82
CA LEU A 96 -23.39 9.55 -15.43
C LEU A 96 -22.28 9.75 -16.45
N ASN A 97 -21.70 8.67 -16.97
CA ASN A 97 -20.68 8.78 -18.00
C ASN A 97 -21.24 9.35 -19.31
N ALA A 98 -22.43 8.94 -19.72
CA ALA A 98 -23.09 9.50 -20.91
C ALA A 98 -23.38 11.00 -20.78
N HIS A 99 -23.67 11.47 -19.57
CA HIS A 99 -23.97 12.89 -19.32
C HIS A 99 -22.72 13.75 -19.11
N PHE A 100 -21.68 13.23 -18.44
CA PHE A 100 -20.54 14.01 -18.00
C PHE A 100 -19.21 13.61 -18.64
N HIS A 101 -19.17 12.54 -19.45
CA HIS A 101 -17.95 12.04 -20.11
C HIS A 101 -16.79 11.81 -19.14
N ILE A 102 -17.10 11.28 -17.95
CA ILE A 102 -16.15 11.11 -16.84
C ILE A 102 -15.00 10.21 -17.26
N ILE A 103 -15.29 9.10 -17.93
CA ILE A 103 -14.28 8.14 -18.38
C ILE A 103 -13.45 8.72 -19.52
N ASP A 104 -14.11 9.26 -20.54
CA ASP A 104 -13.49 9.81 -21.76
C ASP A 104 -12.46 10.91 -21.45
N THR A 105 -12.67 11.66 -20.37
CA THR A 105 -11.80 12.77 -19.95
C THR A 105 -10.79 12.39 -18.86
N SER A 106 -10.88 11.19 -18.29
CA SER A 106 -10.06 10.77 -17.14
C SER A 106 -8.75 10.05 -17.51
N GLY A 107 -8.62 9.60 -18.77
CA GLY A 107 -7.46 8.79 -19.20
C GLY A 107 -7.50 7.33 -18.74
N PHE A 108 -8.65 6.86 -18.28
CA PHE A 108 -8.93 5.45 -17.96
C PHE A 108 -9.99 4.90 -18.92
N THR A 109 -9.99 3.59 -19.11
CA THR A 109 -11.01 2.86 -19.87
C THR A 109 -11.90 2.05 -18.93
N MET A 110 -13.04 1.60 -19.45
CA MET A 110 -13.96 0.79 -18.67
C MET A 110 -13.46 -0.63 -18.41
N ASP A 111 -12.72 -1.18 -19.36
CA ASP A 111 -12.09 -2.49 -19.20
C ASP A 111 -11.02 -2.45 -18.09
N GLU A 112 -10.21 -1.39 -18.02
CA GLU A 112 -9.26 -1.21 -16.91
C GLU A 112 -9.97 -1.10 -15.56
N ILE A 113 -11.06 -0.32 -15.51
CA ILE A 113 -11.85 -0.14 -14.30
C ILE A 113 -12.49 -1.46 -13.85
N LYS A 114 -12.88 -2.36 -14.75
CA LYS A 114 -13.55 -3.62 -14.40
C LYS A 114 -12.57 -4.77 -14.15
N ASP A 115 -11.58 -4.92 -15.02
CA ASP A 115 -10.89 -6.20 -15.21
C ASP A 115 -9.41 -6.18 -14.80
N GLU A 116 -8.80 -5.01 -14.63
CA GLU A 116 -7.38 -4.93 -14.28
C GLU A 116 -7.10 -5.49 -12.87
N ASP A 117 -5.93 -6.11 -12.65
CA ASP A 117 -5.49 -6.51 -11.32
C ASP A 117 -5.05 -5.27 -10.52
N LEU A 118 -5.84 -4.92 -9.51
CA LEU A 118 -5.60 -3.77 -8.66
C LEU A 118 -4.93 -4.12 -7.33
N THR A 119 -4.38 -5.33 -7.21
CA THR A 119 -3.59 -5.76 -6.06
C THR A 119 -2.37 -4.86 -5.91
N GLN A 120 -2.37 -4.02 -4.86
CA GLN A 120 -1.35 -2.99 -4.67
C GLN A 120 0.06 -3.58 -4.52
N ILE A 121 0.21 -4.60 -3.67
CA ILE A 121 1.48 -5.29 -3.41
C ILE A 121 1.21 -6.79 -3.40
N VAL A 122 1.97 -7.54 -4.19
CA VAL A 122 2.03 -9.00 -4.10
C VAL A 122 3.24 -9.35 -3.23
N TYR A 123 2.97 -9.97 -2.09
CA TYR A 123 4.01 -10.44 -1.19
C TYR A 123 4.56 -11.76 -1.74
N LYS A 124 5.88 -11.85 -1.93
CA LYS A 124 6.54 -13.15 -2.12
C LYS A 124 6.26 -14.00 -0.88
N GLU A 125 5.83 -15.25 -1.09
CA GLU A 125 5.67 -16.20 0.01
C GLU A 125 7.01 -16.30 0.74
N ILE A 126 6.99 -16.03 2.05
CA ILE A 126 8.19 -16.18 2.88
C ILE A 126 8.41 -17.68 3.00
N ASP A 127 9.47 -18.20 2.36
CA ASP A 127 9.93 -19.56 2.59
C ASP A 127 10.23 -19.70 4.08
N THR A 128 9.34 -20.35 4.82
CA THR A 128 9.48 -20.58 6.28
C THR A 128 10.59 -21.59 6.62
N ASN A 129 11.49 -21.88 5.69
CA ASN A 129 12.51 -22.93 5.82
C ASN A 129 13.88 -22.43 6.29
N ASP A 130 14.11 -21.11 6.41
CA ASP A 130 15.32 -20.60 7.08
C ASP A 130 15.10 -20.61 8.60
N SER A 131 15.10 -21.83 9.13
CA SER A 131 15.32 -22.13 10.55
C SER A 131 16.83 -22.17 10.81
N ASP A 132 17.50 -21.03 10.70
CA ASP A 132 18.83 -20.83 11.29
C ASP A 132 18.59 -20.49 12.77
N ASN A 133 18.66 -21.42 13.73
CA ASN A 133 19.83 -22.19 14.17
C ASN A 133 21.04 -21.33 14.58
N ASP A 134 20.79 -20.22 15.27
CA ASP A 134 21.78 -19.63 16.18
C ASP A 134 21.81 -20.42 17.49
N SER A 135 22.40 -21.62 17.41
CA SER A 135 22.92 -22.34 18.56
C SER A 135 24.38 -21.94 18.76
N ASP A 136 24.64 -20.68 19.15
CA ASP A 136 25.96 -20.29 19.64
C ASP A 136 26.16 -20.83 21.05
N ASN A 137 26.59 -22.07 21.04
CA ASN A 137 27.21 -22.82 22.10
C ASN A 137 28.69 -22.39 22.19
N ASP A 138 29.03 -21.50 23.11
CA ASP A 138 30.41 -21.38 23.58
C ASP A 138 30.46 -21.63 25.09
N SER A 139 30.95 -22.83 25.39
CA SER A 139 31.32 -23.30 26.72
C SER A 139 32.71 -22.75 27.07
N ASP A 140 32.87 -22.38 28.34
CA ASP A 140 34.07 -22.44 29.18
C ASP A 140 35.46 -22.13 28.58
N ASN A 141 36.15 -21.16 29.20
CA ASN A 141 37.56 -21.35 29.56
C ASN A 141 38.01 -20.44 30.72
N ASP A 142 38.35 -21.10 31.84
CA ASP A 142 39.49 -20.91 32.74
C ASP A 142 40.00 -19.49 33.10
N GLU A 143 39.77 -19.05 34.34
CA GLU A 143 40.77 -18.97 35.45
C GLU A 143 40.15 -18.41 36.75
#